data_AF-A0A537HWU3-F1
#
_entry.id   AF-A0A537HWU3-F1
#
_cell.length_a   1.000
_cell.length_b   1.000
_cell.length_c   1.000
_cell.angle_alpha   90.00
_cell.angle_beta   90.00
_cell.angle_gamma   90.00
#
_symmetry.space_group_name_H-M   'P 1'
#
loop_
_entity.id
_entity.type
_entity.pdbx_description
1 polymer ?
#
loop_
_entity_poly.entity_id
_entity_poly.type
_entity_poly.pdbx_seq_one_letter_code
_entity_poly.pdbx_strand_id
1 'polypeptide(L)'
;MKIINREQLQLNFKDREILTKVKRKKTLFLLKAYLALIAILFMIYLTGFVTSSTTSIDTILRYQRATLILTLTSFFLITCLFIIHYFRKIYPYTKDLRIGLKTVSWFYPVGYKTPFFDSFFLKTGSPKNPMLPIPKHLYDTIEPGVLAFIVFAPASRFLLMLDVNGLQVEYNEESNGLDL
;
A
#
# COMPACT_ATOMS: atom_id res chain seq x y z
N MET A 1 1.39 22.87 -17.97
CA MET A 1 0.23 21.95 -18.05
C MET A 1 -0.87 22.45 -17.14
N LYS A 2 -2.09 22.69 -17.64
CA LYS A 2 -3.21 23.23 -16.85
C LYS A 2 -4.22 22.11 -16.58
N ILE A 3 -4.54 21.89 -15.31
CA ILE A 3 -5.64 20.99 -14.91
C ILE A 3 -6.95 21.71 -15.21
N ILE A 4 -7.84 21.04 -15.92
CA ILE A 4 -9.10 21.62 -16.40
C ILE A 4 -10.24 21.25 -15.47
N ASN A 5 -10.33 19.97 -15.08
CA ASN A 5 -11.42 19.46 -14.26
C ASN A 5 -10.98 18.25 -13.42
N ARG A 6 -11.66 18.02 -12.29
CA ARG A 6 -11.52 16.84 -11.44
C ARG A 6 -12.88 16.23 -11.15
N GLU A 7 -13.02 14.95 -11.46
CA GLU A 7 -14.26 14.20 -11.29
C GLU A 7 -14.05 12.97 -10.39
N GLN A 8 -15.10 12.50 -9.75
CA GLN A 8 -15.10 11.26 -8.98
C GLN A 8 -15.95 10.22 -9.70
N LEU A 9 -15.34 9.08 -10.04
CA LEU A 9 -15.99 7.94 -10.68
C LEU A 9 -16.00 6.75 -9.73
N GLN A 10 -16.87 5.77 -9.97
CA GLN A 10 -16.86 4.52 -9.22
C GLN A 10 -15.65 3.65 -9.58
N LEU A 11 -15.15 2.90 -8.59
CA LEU A 11 -14.10 1.89 -8.79
C LEU A 11 -14.65 0.74 -9.65
N ASN A 12 -13.94 0.42 -10.73
CA ASN A 12 -14.27 -0.70 -11.59
C ASN A 12 -13.93 -2.04 -10.89
N PHE A 13 -14.49 -3.15 -11.38
CA PHE A 13 -14.23 -4.49 -10.84
C PHE A 13 -12.73 -4.84 -10.82
N LYS A 14 -12.01 -4.51 -11.90
CA LYS A 14 -10.55 -4.70 -11.99
C LYS A 14 -9.80 -3.92 -10.91
N ASP A 15 -10.13 -2.64 -10.74
CA ASP A 15 -9.49 -1.76 -9.73
C ASP A 15 -9.70 -2.32 -8.30
N ARG A 16 -10.90 -2.84 -8.01
CA ARG A 16 -11.24 -3.46 -6.71
C ARG A 16 -10.46 -4.74 -6.47
N GLU A 17 -10.26 -5.54 -7.50
CA GLU A 17 -9.51 -6.79 -7.40
C GLU A 17 -8.05 -6.51 -7.04
N ILE A 18 -7.41 -5.55 -7.72
CA ILE A 18 -6.03 -5.13 -7.45
C ILE A 18 -5.90 -4.62 -6.00
N LEU A 19 -6.78 -3.71 -5.57
CA LEU A 19 -6.79 -3.22 -4.18
C LEU A 19 -6.92 -4.34 -3.15
N THR A 20 -7.76 -5.34 -3.46
CA THR A 20 -7.98 -6.48 -2.57
C THR A 20 -6.76 -7.40 -2.51
N LYS A 21 -6.08 -7.64 -3.64
CA LYS A 21 -4.82 -8.41 -3.70
C LYS A 21 -3.72 -7.74 -2.88
N VAL A 22 -3.50 -6.44 -3.08
CA VAL A 22 -2.50 -5.66 -2.33
C VAL A 22 -2.81 -5.70 -0.82
N LYS A 23 -4.07 -5.47 -0.45
CA LYS A 23 -4.53 -5.57 0.94
C LYS A 23 -4.19 -6.95 1.53
N ARG A 24 -4.54 -8.04 0.83
CA ARG A 24 -4.29 -9.42 1.28
C ARG A 24 -2.80 -9.68 1.47
N LYS A 25 -1.94 -9.27 0.53
CA LYS A 25 -0.48 -9.43 0.61
C LYS A 25 0.09 -8.74 1.86
N LYS A 26 -0.33 -7.51 2.14
CA LYS A 26 0.12 -6.75 3.33
C LYS A 26 -0.39 -7.36 4.64
N THR A 27 -1.63 -7.84 4.69
CA THR A 27 -2.13 -8.57 5.87
C THR A 27 -1.40 -9.90 6.08
N LEU A 28 -1.09 -10.65 5.01
CA LEU A 28 -0.36 -11.91 5.12
C LEU A 28 1.08 -11.70 5.60
N PHE A 29 1.76 -10.65 5.13
CA PHE A 29 3.09 -10.29 5.62
C PHE A 29 3.08 -10.07 7.14
N LEU A 30 2.12 -9.29 7.64
CA LEU A 30 1.97 -9.06 9.08
C LEU A 30 1.61 -10.35 9.83
N LEU A 31 0.65 -11.13 9.33
CA LEU A 31 0.27 -12.40 9.96
C LEU A 31 1.45 -13.36 10.11
N LYS A 32 2.31 -13.46 9.08
CA LYS A 32 3.54 -14.27 9.13
C LYS A 32 4.50 -13.81 10.24
N ALA A 33 4.69 -12.49 10.40
CA ALA A 33 5.50 -11.96 11.48
C ALA A 33 4.94 -12.32 12.87
N TYR A 34 3.62 -12.34 13.03
CA TYR A 34 2.97 -12.72 14.29
C TYR A 34 3.00 -14.22 14.58
N LEU A 35 2.87 -15.07 13.55
CA LEU A 35 3.00 -16.51 13.70
C LEU A 35 4.37 -16.90 14.28
N ALA A 36 5.45 -16.24 13.83
CA ALA A 36 6.79 -16.45 14.39
C ALA A 36 6.85 -16.05 15.88
N LEU A 37 6.26 -14.93 16.25
CA LEU A 37 6.22 -14.47 17.64
C LEU A 37 5.40 -15.42 18.55
N ILE A 38 4.26 -15.92 18.07
CA ILE A 38 3.44 -16.92 18.79
C ILE A 38 4.24 -18.21 19.01
N ALA A 39 4.98 -18.68 18.01
CA ALA A 39 5.83 -19.86 18.14
C ALA A 39 6.93 -19.67 19.21
N ILE A 40 7.56 -18.50 19.27
CA ILE A 40 8.56 -18.17 20.30
C ILE A 40 7.91 -18.18 21.70
N LEU A 41 6.73 -17.58 21.85
CA LEU A 41 6.00 -17.58 23.12
C LEU A 41 5.63 -18.99 23.58
N PHE A 42 5.19 -19.82 22.64
CA PHE A 42 4.84 -21.22 22.91
C PHE A 42 6.06 -22.05 23.33
N MET A 43 7.22 -21.82 22.69
CA MET A 43 8.48 -22.47 23.07
C MET A 43 8.90 -22.08 24.50
N ILE A 44 8.86 -20.78 24.83
CA ILE A 44 9.17 -20.28 26.18
C ILE A 44 8.25 -20.93 27.22
N TYR A 45 6.95 -21.02 26.93
CA TYR A 45 5.97 -21.66 27.80
C TYR A 45 6.27 -23.16 28.01
N LEU A 46 6.57 -23.91 26.95
CA LEU A 46 6.91 -25.34 27.03
C LEU A 46 8.19 -25.59 27.83
N THR A 47 9.26 -24.83 27.59
CA THR A 47 10.48 -24.91 28.42
C THR A 47 10.24 -24.52 29.88
N GLY A 48 9.23 -23.68 30.14
CA GLY A 48 8.73 -23.35 31.47
C GLY A 48 8.19 -24.55 32.24
N PHE A 49 7.44 -25.41 31.55
CA PHE A 49 6.70 -26.53 32.15
C PHE A 49 7.60 -27.75 32.39
N VAL A 50 8.49 -28.07 31.44
CA VAL A 50 9.28 -29.31 31.44
C VAL A 50 10.41 -29.33 32.49
N THR A 51 10.96 -28.18 32.90
CA THR A 51 12.10 -28.12 33.84
C THR A 51 11.71 -27.93 35.31
N SER A 52 10.46 -28.23 35.70
CA SER A 52 9.94 -27.85 37.02
C SER A 52 10.21 -28.90 38.12
N SER A 53 11.45 -29.00 38.59
CA SER A 53 11.71 -29.51 39.96
C SER A 53 11.36 -28.44 41.01
N THR A 54 11.18 -28.85 42.27
CA THR A 54 10.75 -27.98 43.38
C THR A 54 11.93 -27.66 44.30
N THR A 55 12.65 -26.58 44.03
CA THR A 55 13.56 -25.92 44.99
C THR A 55 13.24 -24.42 45.12
N SER A 56 13.71 -23.76 46.18
CA SER A 56 13.45 -22.33 46.43
C SER A 56 14.04 -21.39 45.36
N ILE A 57 15.07 -21.81 44.65
CA ILE A 57 15.63 -21.13 43.46
C ILE A 57 14.65 -21.23 42.28
N ASP A 58 13.91 -22.34 42.16
CA ASP A 58 12.88 -22.54 41.14
C ASP A 58 11.70 -21.57 41.31
N THR A 59 11.38 -21.13 42.53
CA THR A 59 10.32 -20.14 42.75
C THR A 59 10.64 -18.79 42.12
N ILE A 60 11.87 -18.28 42.28
CA ILE A 60 12.29 -17.00 41.68
C ILE A 60 12.30 -17.08 40.15
N LEU A 61 12.83 -18.17 39.60
CA LEU A 61 12.84 -18.43 38.16
C LEU A 61 11.43 -18.59 37.57
N ARG A 62 10.49 -19.20 38.31
CA ARG A 62 9.07 -19.29 37.93
C ARG A 62 8.42 -17.91 37.87
N TYR A 63 8.67 -17.03 38.84
CA TYR A 63 8.17 -15.65 38.80
C TYR A 63 8.75 -14.87 37.62
N GLN A 64 10.06 -14.95 37.38
CA GLN A 64 10.70 -14.29 36.22
C GLN A 64 10.13 -14.76 34.88
N ARG A 65 9.92 -16.07 34.70
CA ARG A 65 9.28 -16.64 33.49
C ARG A 65 7.83 -16.20 33.35
N ALA A 66 7.05 -16.19 34.44
CA ALA A 66 5.67 -15.72 34.43
C ALA A 66 5.59 -14.22 34.07
N THR A 67 6.48 -13.38 34.62
CA THR A 67 6.58 -11.97 34.26
C THR A 67 6.96 -11.78 32.80
N LEU A 68 7.91 -12.57 32.27
CA LEU A 68 8.31 -12.55 30.86
C LEU A 68 7.15 -12.93 29.94
N ILE A 69 6.42 -14.00 30.25
CA ILE A 69 5.24 -14.42 29.48
C ILE A 69 4.16 -13.36 29.53
N LEU A 70 3.87 -12.79 30.71
CA LEU A 70 2.87 -11.74 30.87
C LEU A 70 3.24 -10.48 30.09
N THR A 71 4.48 -9.99 30.21
CA THR A 71 4.95 -8.81 29.47
C THR A 71 4.92 -9.04 27.96
N LEU A 72 5.36 -10.20 27.47
CA LEU A 72 5.30 -10.52 26.05
C LEU A 72 3.85 -10.67 25.55
N THR A 73 2.95 -11.23 26.36
CA THR A 73 1.53 -11.37 26.00
C THR A 73 0.84 -10.00 25.99
N SER A 74 1.09 -9.15 26.98
CA SER A 74 0.61 -7.77 27.00
C SER A 74 1.15 -6.96 25.82
N PHE A 75 2.44 -7.09 25.52
CA PHE A 75 3.05 -6.48 24.34
C PHE A 75 2.36 -6.95 23.06
N PHE A 76 2.14 -8.25 22.90
CA PHE A 76 1.43 -8.83 21.77
C PHE A 76 0.00 -8.25 21.62
N LEU A 77 -0.75 -8.18 22.72
CA LEU A 77 -2.11 -7.64 22.74
C LEU A 77 -2.14 -6.17 22.31
N ILE A 78 -1.24 -5.35 22.86
CA ILE A 78 -1.08 -3.94 22.50
C ILE A 78 -0.73 -3.80 21.02
N THR A 79 0.20 -4.62 20.52
CA THR A 79 0.61 -4.58 19.11
C THR A 79 -0.54 -4.99 18.18
N CYS A 80 -1.33 -6.00 18.57
CA CYS A 80 -2.50 -6.45 17.83
C CYS A 80 -3.58 -5.36 17.77
N LEU A 81 -3.86 -4.69 18.90
CA LEU A 81 -4.78 -3.56 18.96
C LEU A 81 -4.29 -2.39 18.10
N PHE A 82 -3.00 -2.07 18.17
CA PHE A 82 -2.39 -1.01 17.36
C PHE A 82 -2.52 -1.33 15.87
N ILE A 83 -2.36 -2.59 15.47
CA ILE A 83 -2.50 -3.01 14.08
C ILE A 83 -3.94 -2.97 13.60
N ILE A 84 -4.89 -3.43 14.39
CA ILE A 84 -6.32 -3.31 14.06
C ILE A 84 -6.66 -1.83 13.86
N HIS A 85 -6.16 -0.97 14.74
CA HIS A 85 -6.32 0.47 14.63
C HIS A 85 -5.65 1.04 13.37
N TYR A 86 -4.41 0.62 13.08
CA TYR A 86 -3.62 1.02 11.93
C TYR A 86 -4.30 0.61 10.61
N PHE A 87 -4.83 -0.61 10.52
CA PHE A 87 -5.59 -1.08 9.34
C PHE A 87 -6.93 -0.37 9.15
N ARG A 88 -7.64 -0.06 10.23
CA ARG A 88 -8.95 0.62 10.15
C ARG A 88 -8.82 2.11 9.89
N LYS A 89 -7.82 2.79 10.48
CA LYS A 89 -7.72 4.25 10.44
C LYS A 89 -6.66 4.79 9.49
N ILE A 90 -5.60 4.04 9.17
CA ILE A 90 -4.41 4.61 8.50
C ILE A 90 -4.19 4.00 7.12
N TYR A 91 -4.46 2.70 6.93
CA TYR A 91 -4.22 2.06 5.63
C TYR A 91 -5.10 2.69 4.52
N PRO A 92 -4.50 3.25 3.46
CA PRO A 92 -5.26 3.96 2.46
C PRO A 92 -6.04 3.02 1.52
N TYR A 93 -5.59 1.77 1.33
CA TYR A 93 -6.30 0.78 0.49
C TYR A 93 -7.65 0.33 1.09
N THR A 94 -7.73 0.19 2.41
CA THR A 94 -8.99 -0.15 3.10
C THR A 94 -9.98 1.00 3.05
N LYS A 95 -9.47 2.25 3.08
CA LYS A 95 -10.29 3.44 2.88
C LYS A 95 -10.80 3.52 1.44
N ASP A 96 -9.96 3.31 0.44
CA ASP A 96 -10.37 3.37 -0.97
C ASP A 96 -11.38 2.28 -1.33
N LEU A 97 -11.17 1.04 -0.87
CA LEU A 97 -12.16 -0.04 -1.02
C LEU A 97 -13.50 0.29 -0.36
N ARG A 98 -13.48 0.98 0.79
CA ARG A 98 -14.70 1.38 1.50
C ARG A 98 -15.40 2.55 0.81
N ILE A 99 -14.64 3.53 0.32
CA ILE A 99 -15.17 4.71 -0.39
C ILE A 99 -15.76 4.28 -1.73
N GLY A 100 -15.13 3.32 -2.42
CA GLY A 100 -15.67 2.81 -3.68
C GLY A 100 -15.46 3.75 -4.88
N LEU A 101 -14.66 4.81 -4.72
CA LEU A 101 -14.48 5.87 -5.72
C LEU A 101 -13.03 5.99 -6.18
N LYS A 102 -12.84 6.53 -7.38
CA LYS A 102 -11.58 6.96 -7.98
C LYS A 102 -11.72 8.38 -8.51
N THR A 103 -10.65 9.14 -8.48
CA THR A 103 -10.58 10.51 -8.99
C THR A 103 -9.99 10.51 -10.39
N VAL A 104 -10.62 11.26 -11.31
CA VAL A 104 -10.10 11.51 -12.66
C VAL A 104 -9.71 12.97 -12.75
N SER A 105 -8.47 13.23 -13.18
CA SER A 105 -7.97 14.59 -13.42
C SER A 105 -7.71 14.79 -14.90
N TRP A 106 -8.45 15.72 -15.49
CA TRP A 106 -8.35 16.07 -16.90
C TRP A 106 -7.35 17.21 -17.12
N PHE A 107 -6.57 17.12 -18.18
CA PHE A 107 -5.59 18.14 -18.54
C PHE A 107 -5.46 18.31 -20.05
N TYR A 108 -5.05 19.53 -20.44
CA TYR A 108 -4.61 19.80 -21.80
C TYR A 108 -3.10 19.58 -21.86
N PRO A 109 -2.65 18.53 -22.56
CA PRO A 109 -1.24 18.36 -22.82
C PRO A 109 -0.78 19.46 -23.77
N VAL A 110 0.40 20.02 -23.47
CA VAL A 110 1.03 21.00 -24.34
C VAL A 110 1.82 20.20 -25.36
N GLY A 111 1.47 20.36 -26.65
CA GLY A 111 2.17 19.69 -27.74
C GLY A 111 3.68 19.94 -27.68
N TYR A 112 4.45 18.95 -28.12
CA TYR A 112 5.90 18.98 -28.11
C TYR A 112 6.47 20.16 -28.90
N LYS A 113 7.47 20.82 -28.32
CA LYS A 113 8.47 21.60 -29.07
C LYS A 113 9.81 20.98 -28.69
N THR A 114 10.52 20.44 -29.68
CA THR A 114 11.68 19.55 -29.54
C THR A 114 12.75 20.06 -28.57
N PRO A 115 13.21 19.23 -27.61
CA PRO A 115 14.64 18.89 -27.63
C PRO A 115 14.89 17.39 -27.45
N PHE A 116 15.79 16.89 -28.29
CA PHE A 116 16.13 15.49 -28.62
C PHE A 116 16.43 14.53 -27.45
N PHE A 117 16.45 14.99 -26.19
CA PHE A 117 16.85 14.23 -25.01
C PHE A 117 15.93 14.36 -23.78
N ASP A 118 14.82 15.11 -23.86
CA ASP A 118 13.95 15.27 -22.69
C ASP A 118 12.99 14.10 -22.52
N SER A 119 13.09 13.41 -21.38
CA SER A 119 12.10 12.44 -20.92
C SER A 119 10.78 13.14 -20.57
N PHE A 120 9.67 12.64 -21.11
CA PHE A 120 8.35 13.24 -20.93
C PHE A 120 7.74 12.85 -19.59
N PHE A 121 7.29 13.86 -18.83
CA PHE A 121 6.66 13.62 -17.53
C PHE A 121 5.35 14.39 -17.36
N LEU A 122 4.37 13.73 -16.73
CA LEU A 122 3.15 14.33 -16.23
C LEU A 122 3.26 14.58 -14.75
N LYS A 123 3.03 15.84 -14.34
CA LYS A 123 2.89 16.14 -12.92
C LYS A 123 1.58 15.55 -12.41
N THR A 124 1.66 14.68 -11.40
CA THR A 124 0.50 14.05 -10.79
C THR A 124 0.20 14.62 -9.41
N GLY A 125 -0.95 14.23 -8.86
CA GLY A 125 -1.25 14.47 -7.45
C GLY A 125 -0.52 13.52 -6.50
N SER A 126 0.15 12.46 -6.94
CA SER A 126 0.75 11.46 -6.04
C SER A 126 1.98 12.00 -5.31
N PRO A 127 2.10 11.86 -3.97
CA PRO A 127 3.30 12.27 -3.25
C PRO A 127 4.45 11.29 -3.47
N LYS A 128 4.14 10.00 -3.75
CA LYS A 128 5.15 8.98 -4.07
C LYS A 128 5.71 9.17 -5.47
N ASN A 129 4.83 9.40 -6.44
CA ASN A 129 5.17 9.55 -7.86
C ASN A 129 4.67 10.90 -8.38
N PRO A 130 5.28 12.03 -7.96
CA PRO A 130 4.83 13.36 -8.35
C PRO A 130 4.98 13.62 -9.84
N MET A 131 5.80 12.84 -10.52
CA MET A 131 5.99 12.83 -11.96
C MET A 131 5.78 11.40 -12.49
N LEU A 132 4.95 11.26 -13.52
CA LEU A 132 4.75 10.00 -14.25
C LEU A 132 5.42 10.09 -15.62
N PRO A 133 6.28 9.14 -16.00
CA PRO A 133 6.81 9.10 -17.35
C PRO A 133 5.68 8.87 -18.35
N ILE A 134 5.75 9.53 -19.51
CA ILE A 134 4.88 9.24 -20.66
C ILE A 134 5.69 8.43 -21.67
N PRO A 135 5.23 7.24 -22.09
CA PRO A 135 5.91 6.47 -23.11
C PRO A 135 5.85 7.23 -24.44
N LYS A 136 6.93 7.16 -25.22
CA LYS A 136 7.04 7.88 -26.50
C LYS A 136 5.83 7.66 -27.42
N HIS A 137 5.39 6.41 -27.58
CA HIS A 137 4.24 6.09 -28.43
C HIS A 137 2.93 6.76 -28.00
N LEU A 138 2.75 7.00 -26.70
CA LEU A 138 1.58 7.66 -26.13
C LEU A 138 1.70 9.19 -26.20
N TYR A 139 2.94 9.67 -26.19
CA TYR A 139 3.24 11.08 -26.35
C TYR A 139 3.07 11.53 -27.81
N ASP A 140 3.50 10.70 -28.77
CA ASP A 140 3.40 10.99 -30.20
C ASP A 140 1.94 11.11 -30.68
N THR A 141 0.96 10.57 -29.93
CA THR A 141 -0.47 10.71 -30.23
C THR A 141 -1.13 11.94 -29.61
N ILE A 142 -0.36 12.76 -28.88
CA ILE A 142 -0.84 13.98 -28.25
C ILE A 142 -0.87 15.11 -29.29
N GLU A 143 -2.04 15.34 -29.86
CA GLU A 143 -2.29 16.46 -30.78
C GLU A 143 -2.87 17.68 -30.05
N PRO A 144 -2.70 18.91 -30.59
CA PRO A 144 -3.36 20.09 -30.07
C PRO A 144 -4.89 19.91 -30.04
N GLY A 145 -5.50 20.11 -28.87
CA GLY A 145 -6.95 19.93 -28.67
C GLY A 145 -7.34 18.57 -28.09
N VAL A 146 -6.42 17.61 -27.99
CA VAL A 146 -6.65 16.33 -27.33
C VAL A 146 -6.72 16.50 -25.82
N LEU A 147 -7.69 15.84 -25.19
CA LEU A 147 -7.81 15.73 -23.74
C LEU A 147 -7.11 14.46 -23.27
N ALA A 148 -6.33 14.60 -22.22
CA ALA A 148 -5.71 13.47 -21.56
C ALA A 148 -6.10 13.48 -20.09
N PHE A 149 -6.21 12.29 -19.50
CA PHE A 149 -6.66 12.15 -18.12
C PHE A 149 -5.81 11.17 -17.33
N ILE A 150 -5.63 11.51 -16.04
CA ILE A 150 -5.02 10.61 -15.06
C ILE A 150 -6.12 10.15 -14.11
N VAL A 151 -6.29 8.84 -14.01
CA VAL A 151 -7.16 8.21 -13.01
C VAL A 151 -6.33 7.81 -11.80
N PHE A 152 -6.77 8.15 -10.59
CA PHE A 152 -6.14 7.68 -9.35
C PHE A 152 -7.11 7.47 -8.20
N ALA A 153 -6.77 6.57 -7.29
CA ALA A 153 -7.58 6.34 -6.10
C ALA A 153 -7.41 7.45 -5.05
N PRO A 154 -8.49 7.89 -4.39
CA PRO A 154 -8.52 9.13 -3.62
C PRO A 154 -7.57 9.13 -2.41
N ALA A 155 -7.43 8.00 -1.71
CA ALA A 155 -6.56 7.89 -0.53
C ALA A 155 -5.21 7.22 -0.82
N SER A 156 -5.14 6.18 -1.66
CA SER A 156 -3.92 5.39 -1.87
C SER A 156 -3.16 5.70 -3.15
N ARG A 157 -3.73 6.51 -4.08
CA ARG A 157 -3.09 7.01 -5.32
C ARG A 157 -2.26 5.95 -6.07
N PHE A 158 -2.70 4.69 -6.01
CA PHE A 158 -1.89 3.50 -6.30
C PHE A 158 -2.00 3.01 -7.75
N LEU A 159 -3.17 3.20 -8.36
CA LEU A 159 -3.44 2.92 -9.76
C LEU A 159 -3.47 4.26 -10.45
N LEU A 160 -2.51 4.50 -11.33
CA LEU A 160 -2.38 5.69 -12.13
C LEU A 160 -2.55 5.27 -13.57
N MET A 161 -3.70 5.56 -14.18
CA MET A 161 -3.91 5.27 -15.59
C MET A 161 -3.84 6.57 -16.38
N LEU A 162 -3.02 6.59 -17.43
CA LEU A 162 -3.00 7.64 -18.43
C LEU A 162 -3.78 7.16 -19.65
N ASP A 163 -4.75 7.94 -20.09
CA ASP A 163 -5.46 7.70 -21.35
C ASP A 163 -5.38 8.95 -22.24
N VAL A 164 -4.98 8.73 -23.49
CA VAL A 164 -4.91 9.73 -24.55
C VAL A 164 -5.57 9.13 -25.79
N ASN A 165 -6.69 9.71 -26.25
CA ASN A 165 -7.41 9.26 -27.45
C ASN A 165 -7.74 7.75 -27.46
N GLY A 166 -8.02 7.15 -26.28
CA GLY A 166 -8.34 5.73 -26.15
C GLY A 166 -7.13 4.81 -26.03
N LEU A 167 -5.91 5.33 -26.12
CA LEU A 167 -4.69 4.61 -25.77
C LEU A 167 -4.46 4.74 -24.26
N GLN A 168 -4.52 3.60 -23.57
CA GLN A 168 -4.41 3.51 -22.12
C GLN A 168 -3.08 2.89 -21.70
N VAL A 169 -2.39 3.54 -20.76
CA VAL A 169 -1.26 2.96 -20.05
C VAL A 169 -1.51 3.03 -18.55
N GLU A 170 -1.49 1.86 -17.93
CA GLU A 170 -1.69 1.66 -16.49
C GLU A 170 -0.33 1.60 -15.77
N TYR A 171 -0.21 2.40 -14.72
CA TYR A 171 0.90 2.39 -13.78
C TYR A 171 0.39 1.93 -12.42
N ASN A 172 0.79 0.72 -12.04
CA ASN A 172 0.42 0.12 -10.76
C ASN A 172 1.68 -0.03 -9.89
N GLU A 173 1.54 0.05 -8.57
CA GLU A 173 2.64 -0.29 -7.63
C GLU A 173 3.22 -1.70 -7.88
N GLU A 174 2.43 -2.63 -8.46
CA GLU A 174 2.89 -3.98 -8.78
C GLU A 174 3.65 -4.08 -10.12
N SER A 175 3.37 -3.21 -11.09
CA SER A 175 4.04 -3.21 -12.40
C SER A 175 5.29 -2.33 -12.42
N ASN A 176 5.29 -1.24 -11.65
CA ASN A 176 6.46 -0.41 -11.40
C ASN A 176 7.28 -0.99 -10.25
N GLY A 177 7.67 -2.26 -10.34
CA GLY A 177 8.82 -2.77 -9.60
C GLY A 177 10.06 -1.99 -10.00
N LEU A 178 10.17 -0.75 -9.51
CA LEU A 178 11.43 -0.15 -9.20
C LEU A 178 11.96 -1.00 -8.05
N ASP A 179 12.71 -2.02 -8.44
CA ASP A 179 13.85 -2.49 -7.67
C ASP A 179 14.69 -1.24 -7.32
N LEU A 180 14.37 -0.64 -6.18
CA LEU A 180 15.21 0.27 -5.43
C LEU A 180 15.57 -0.44 -4.12
#